data_AF-A0A8H7DHL6-F1
#
_entry.id   AF-A0A8H7DHL6-F1
#
_cell.length_a   1.000
_cell.length_b   1.000
_cell.length_c   1.000
_cell.angle_alpha   90.00
_cell.angle_beta   90.00
_cell.angle_gamma   90.00
#
_symmetry.space_group_name_H-M   'P 1'
#
loop_
_entity.id
_entity.type
_entity.pdbx_description
1 polymer ?
#
loop_
_entity_poly.entity_id
_entity_poly.type
_entity_poly.pdbx_seq_one_letter_code
_entity_poly.pdbx_strand_id
1 'polypeptide(L)'
;MAPMIAARTEGGDPPDAGATILPVGGAPGSFGTAATVVVQYKRNKAMNECAENAALDDEHGNPLDPVVTDKILRRHAALFQPNRRITLDFASQPDGEFTADVLSDEPMGLENTFVGDRFLPVPLSSLRWTHRLLAGHPMYLVTRNDRNDCLVQVFKEVVDHAPVDVSFFAGLPPADILLPPTHVVLDDLGRFHGILLDYHPATSLKSVLGSGTTAGLPWTVKLVWACDIAAGIAFLHSKGVVWGDVKTSNVILCKDGHCRLIDYCPEGSTAAWYRPETLECEWRPSTDDNGALGLVLWSIAVDEAQLPWEREGSCDDGRHLEWKKEANVPVNFQQLVVSTRGLERPSAEAIHASLVAMLSVYK
;
A
#
# COMPACT_ATOMS: atom_id res chain seq x y z
N MET A 1 -18.33 5.36 9.01
CA MET A 1 -18.25 4.81 7.64
C MET A 1 -19.64 4.83 7.07
N ALA A 2 -19.81 5.31 5.83
CA ALA A 2 -21.08 5.21 5.12
C ALA A 2 -21.33 3.75 4.72
N PRO A 3 -22.58 3.26 4.73
CA PRO A 3 -22.91 1.91 4.25
C PRO A 3 -22.64 1.79 2.74
N MET A 4 -22.03 0.68 2.32
CA MET A 4 -21.78 0.34 0.91
C MET A 4 -22.89 -0.60 0.40
N ILE A 5 -23.42 -0.32 -0.80
CA ILE A 5 -24.31 -1.20 -1.55
C ILE A 5 -23.73 -1.42 -2.95
N ALA A 6 -23.91 -2.63 -3.49
CA ALA A 6 -23.49 -3.00 -4.84
C ALA A 6 -24.15 -2.07 -5.88
N ALA A 7 -23.32 -1.45 -6.73
CA ALA A 7 -23.77 -0.46 -7.71
C ALA A 7 -24.71 -1.06 -8.77
N ARG A 8 -25.75 -0.32 -9.13
CA ARG A 8 -26.73 -0.64 -10.18
C ARG A 8 -26.24 -0.19 -11.55
N THR A 9 -26.57 -0.94 -12.60
CA THR A 9 -26.51 -0.47 -13.99
C THR A 9 -27.80 0.27 -14.34
N GLU A 10 -27.72 1.48 -14.91
CA GLU A 10 -28.87 2.34 -15.23
C GLU A 10 -29.94 1.64 -16.11
N GLY A 11 -31.22 1.72 -15.72
CA GLY A 11 -32.37 1.38 -16.56
C GLY A 11 -33.09 0.03 -16.32
N GLY A 12 -32.78 -0.71 -15.24
CA GLY A 12 -33.45 -1.97 -14.89
C GLY A 12 -34.62 -1.83 -13.89
N ASP A 13 -35.56 -2.77 -13.90
CA ASP A 13 -36.64 -2.88 -12.91
C ASP A 13 -36.09 -2.93 -11.47
N PRO A 14 -36.77 -2.34 -10.47
CA PRO A 14 -36.39 -2.38 -9.05
C PRO A 14 -36.08 -3.80 -8.58
N PRO A 15 -34.97 -4.04 -7.84
CA PRO A 15 -34.66 -5.36 -7.33
C PRO A 15 -35.74 -5.86 -6.36
N ASP A 16 -35.95 -7.18 -6.36
CA ASP A 16 -36.87 -7.87 -5.44
C ASP A 16 -36.28 -8.10 -4.04
N ALA A 17 -34.97 -7.87 -3.86
CA ALA A 17 -34.27 -8.06 -2.60
C ALA A 17 -33.05 -7.13 -2.48
N GLY A 18 -32.68 -6.80 -1.25
CA GLY A 18 -31.58 -5.91 -0.92
C GLY A 18 -30.97 -6.20 0.44
N ALA A 19 -29.87 -5.52 0.77
CA ALA A 19 -29.24 -5.63 2.07
C ALA A 19 -28.59 -4.30 2.48
N THR A 20 -28.62 -4.03 3.79
CA THR A 20 -27.93 -2.90 4.42
C THR A 20 -26.84 -3.45 5.34
N ILE A 21 -25.59 -3.02 5.15
CA ILE A 21 -24.45 -3.49 5.95
C ILE A 21 -24.02 -2.39 6.92
N LEU A 22 -24.01 -2.70 8.21
CA LEU A 22 -23.75 -1.76 9.31
C LEU A 22 -22.60 -2.28 10.20
N PRO A 23 -21.48 -1.54 10.33
CA PRO A 23 -20.48 -1.84 11.35
C PRO A 23 -20.94 -1.33 12.73
N VAL A 24 -20.98 -2.20 13.73
CA VAL A 24 -21.48 -1.88 15.08
C VAL A 24 -20.43 -2.15 16.15
N GLY A 25 -20.01 -1.08 16.82
CA GLY A 25 -19.13 -1.10 18.00
C GLY A 25 -17.67 -1.47 17.70
N GLY A 26 -16.78 -0.49 17.56
CA GLY A 26 -15.33 -0.72 17.42
C GLY A 26 -14.54 -0.21 18.63
N ALA A 27 -13.43 -0.87 19.00
CA ALA A 27 -12.53 -0.31 19.99
C ALA A 27 -11.73 0.85 19.34
N PRO A 28 -11.59 2.01 20.01
CA PRO A 28 -10.72 3.08 19.53
C PRO A 28 -9.30 2.56 19.28
N GLY A 29 -8.72 2.84 18.11
CA GLY A 29 -7.36 2.38 17.76
C GLY A 29 -7.27 0.99 17.13
N SER A 30 -8.40 0.37 16.77
CA SER A 30 -8.45 -0.94 16.11
C SER A 30 -9.26 -0.92 14.83
N PHE A 31 -8.79 -1.62 13.79
CA PHE A 31 -9.53 -1.77 12.54
C PHE A 31 -10.45 -2.99 12.63
N GLY A 32 -11.59 -3.00 11.95
CA GLY A 32 -12.43 -4.20 11.77
C GLY A 32 -12.99 -4.86 13.04
N THR A 33 -12.79 -4.32 14.24
CA THR A 33 -13.27 -4.96 15.48
C THR A 33 -14.76 -4.80 15.73
N ALA A 34 -15.48 -4.20 14.78
CA ALA A 34 -16.91 -4.02 14.87
C ALA A 34 -17.63 -5.31 14.49
N ALA A 35 -18.75 -5.58 15.17
CA ALA A 35 -19.70 -6.56 14.65
C ALA A 35 -20.17 -6.08 13.28
N THR A 36 -20.20 -6.97 12.28
CA THR A 36 -20.80 -6.65 10.99
C THR A 36 -22.24 -7.12 11.01
N VAL A 37 -23.19 -6.17 10.96
CA VAL A 37 -24.62 -6.46 10.93
C VAL A 37 -25.10 -6.31 9.50
N VAL A 38 -25.62 -7.38 8.92
CA VAL A 38 -26.20 -7.41 7.57
C VAL A 38 -27.72 -7.51 7.73
N VAL A 39 -28.43 -6.44 7.42
CA VAL A 39 -29.90 -6.42 7.41
C VAL A 39 -30.37 -6.71 5.99
N GLN A 40 -30.84 -7.94 5.74
CA GLN A 40 -31.43 -8.35 4.47
C GLN A 40 -32.92 -8.04 4.45
N TYR A 41 -33.46 -7.73 3.27
CA TYR A 41 -34.88 -7.46 3.09
C TYR A 41 -35.32 -7.79 1.67
N LYS A 42 -36.61 -8.08 1.52
CA LYS A 42 -37.26 -8.37 0.24
C LYS A 42 -38.38 -7.39 -0.03
N ARG A 43 -38.74 -7.22 -1.30
CA ARG A 43 -39.89 -6.39 -1.68
C ARG A 43 -41.15 -6.89 -0.99
N ASN A 44 -41.72 -6.03 -0.15
CA ASN A 44 -42.92 -6.31 0.61
C ASN A 44 -44.14 -6.12 -0.27
N LYS A 45 -44.81 -7.23 -0.63
CA LYS A 45 -46.00 -7.22 -1.49
C LYS A 45 -47.28 -6.87 -0.74
N ALA A 46 -47.25 -6.90 0.59
CA ALA A 46 -48.40 -6.60 1.43
C ALA A 46 -48.50 -5.11 1.79
N MET A 47 -47.38 -4.39 1.73
CA MET A 47 -47.29 -2.97 2.06
C MET A 47 -46.54 -2.22 0.96
N ASN A 48 -47.20 -1.24 0.34
CA ASN A 48 -46.59 -0.45 -0.72
C ASN A 48 -45.62 0.61 -0.16
N GLU A 49 -46.00 1.29 0.91
CA GLU A 49 -45.18 2.33 1.58
C GLU A 49 -44.50 1.74 2.82
N CYS A 50 -43.31 1.17 2.63
CA CYS A 50 -42.50 0.63 3.71
C CYS A 50 -41.01 0.87 3.48
N ALA A 51 -40.21 0.72 4.54
CA ALA A 51 -38.79 1.07 4.53
C ALA A 51 -37.98 0.24 3.53
N GLU A 52 -38.26 -1.06 3.43
CA GLU A 52 -37.61 -1.97 2.49
C GLU A 52 -37.96 -1.67 1.04
N ASN A 53 -39.22 -1.35 0.72
CA ASN A 53 -39.62 -0.99 -0.64
C ASN A 53 -39.02 0.37 -1.04
N ALA A 54 -39.04 1.36 -0.14
CA ALA A 54 -38.42 2.65 -0.37
C ALA A 54 -36.91 2.53 -0.64
N ALA A 55 -36.21 1.67 0.10
CA ALA A 55 -34.79 1.39 -0.15
C ALA A 55 -34.55 0.68 -1.50
N LEU A 56 -35.43 -0.26 -1.89
CA LEU A 56 -35.33 -0.97 -3.18
C LEU A 56 -35.72 -0.10 -4.38
N ASP A 57 -36.60 0.90 -4.18
CA ASP A 57 -37.06 1.83 -5.20
C ASP A 57 -36.12 3.04 -5.37
N ASP A 58 -35.14 3.25 -4.47
CA ASP A 58 -34.15 4.31 -4.62
C ASP A 58 -33.13 3.99 -5.72
N GLU A 59 -33.15 4.81 -6.77
CA GLU A 59 -32.24 4.71 -7.92
C GLU A 59 -30.76 4.85 -7.54
N HIS A 60 -30.46 5.51 -6.41
CA HIS A 60 -29.09 5.71 -5.91
C HIS A 60 -28.58 4.50 -5.10
N GLY A 61 -29.42 3.50 -4.84
CA GLY A 61 -29.07 2.33 -4.05
C GLY A 61 -28.75 2.68 -2.59
N ASN A 62 -29.50 3.63 -2.00
CA ASN A 62 -29.33 4.00 -0.60
C ASN A 62 -29.76 2.86 0.35
N PRO A 63 -29.14 2.76 1.54
CA PRO A 63 -29.50 1.78 2.56
C PRO A 63 -30.91 1.99 3.11
N LEU A 64 -31.38 1.04 3.93
CA LEU A 64 -32.54 1.23 4.80
C LEU A 64 -32.40 2.55 5.58
N ASP A 65 -33.55 3.21 5.78
CA ASP A 65 -33.64 4.49 6.47
C ASP A 65 -32.82 4.50 7.79
N PRO A 66 -32.03 5.55 8.07
CA PRO A 66 -31.21 5.65 9.27
C PRO A 66 -31.98 5.49 10.60
N VAL A 67 -33.24 5.93 10.66
CA VAL A 67 -34.09 5.78 11.85
C VAL A 67 -34.51 4.32 12.03
N VAL A 68 -34.83 3.63 10.93
CA VAL A 68 -35.17 2.21 10.94
C VAL A 68 -33.96 1.37 11.35
N THR A 69 -32.79 1.65 10.78
CA THR A 69 -31.56 0.95 11.14
C THR A 69 -31.16 1.18 12.60
N ASP A 70 -31.27 2.41 13.15
CA ASP A 70 -31.02 2.66 14.59
C ASP A 70 -31.96 1.86 15.50
N LYS A 71 -33.26 1.75 15.15
CA LYS A 71 -34.23 0.92 15.89
C LYS A 71 -33.84 -0.55 15.88
N ILE A 72 -33.45 -1.09 14.72
CA ILE A 72 -32.97 -2.47 14.59
C ILE A 72 -31.74 -2.68 15.48
N LEU A 73 -30.75 -1.79 15.39
CA LEU A 73 -29.53 -1.91 16.18
C LEU A 73 -29.79 -1.88 17.70
N ARG A 74 -30.68 -0.99 18.18
CA ARG A 74 -31.03 -0.97 19.61
C ARG A 74 -31.73 -2.23 20.07
N ARG A 75 -32.64 -2.78 19.25
CA ARG A 75 -33.39 -4.02 19.57
C ARG A 75 -32.46 -5.22 19.70
N HIS A 76 -31.39 -5.26 18.90
CA HIS A 76 -30.44 -6.37 18.83
C HIS A 76 -29.08 -6.08 19.48
N ALA A 77 -28.96 -5.00 20.27
CA ALA A 77 -27.69 -4.53 20.82
C ALA A 77 -26.89 -5.60 21.59
N ALA A 78 -27.58 -6.53 22.26
CA ALA A 78 -26.94 -7.62 23.01
C ALA A 78 -26.25 -8.68 22.12
N LEU A 79 -26.60 -8.75 20.84
CA LEU A 79 -26.03 -9.72 19.90
C LEU A 79 -24.67 -9.26 19.35
N PHE A 80 -24.40 -7.95 19.33
CA PHE A 80 -23.26 -7.38 18.65
C PHE A 80 -21.97 -7.52 19.46
N GLN A 81 -21.36 -8.70 19.35
CA GLN A 81 -20.01 -8.92 19.84
C GLN A 81 -18.97 -8.65 18.74
N PRO A 82 -17.77 -8.17 19.11
CA PRO A 82 -16.66 -8.02 18.17
C PRO A 82 -16.40 -9.30 17.37
N ASN A 83 -15.97 -9.14 16.11
CA ASN A 83 -15.57 -10.25 15.23
C ASN A 83 -16.69 -11.27 14.89
N ARG A 84 -17.95 -10.83 14.89
CA ARG A 84 -19.10 -11.63 14.45
C ARG A 84 -19.82 -10.97 13.28
N ARG A 85 -20.32 -11.81 12.37
CA ARG A 85 -21.23 -11.40 11.30
C ARG A 85 -22.63 -11.88 11.65
N ILE A 86 -23.54 -10.93 11.80
CA ILE A 86 -24.94 -11.20 12.17
C ILE A 86 -25.81 -10.79 11.00
N THR A 87 -26.56 -11.74 10.46
CA THR A 87 -27.50 -11.49 9.37
C THR A 87 -28.92 -11.47 9.93
N LEU A 88 -29.66 -10.40 9.67
CA LEU A 88 -31.05 -10.21 10.09
C LEU A 88 -31.98 -10.19 8.86
N ASP A 89 -33.12 -10.87 8.91
CA ASP A 89 -34.20 -10.77 7.92
C ASP A 89 -35.20 -9.70 8.37
N PHE A 90 -35.28 -8.60 7.61
CA PHE A 90 -36.11 -7.45 7.93
C PHE A 90 -37.38 -7.40 7.09
N ALA A 91 -38.51 -7.13 7.76
CA ALA A 91 -39.77 -6.80 7.10
C ALA A 91 -40.60 -5.82 7.95
N SER A 92 -41.16 -4.80 7.30
CA SER A 92 -42.13 -3.89 7.93
C SER A 92 -43.47 -4.59 8.15
N GLN A 93 -44.16 -4.21 9.23
CA GLN A 93 -45.46 -4.75 9.60
C GLN A 93 -46.58 -3.68 9.48
N PRO A 94 -47.84 -4.08 9.20
CA PRO A 94 -48.95 -3.13 8.99
C PRO A 94 -49.31 -2.26 10.20
N ASP A 95 -48.90 -2.67 11.39
CA ASP A 95 -49.09 -1.94 12.66
C ASP A 95 -48.04 -0.83 12.89
N GLY A 96 -47.11 -0.66 11.95
CA GLY A 96 -46.01 0.31 12.04
C GLY A 96 -44.78 -0.22 12.79
N GLU A 97 -44.82 -1.49 13.23
CA GLU A 97 -43.66 -2.20 13.78
C GLU A 97 -42.86 -2.90 12.66
N PHE A 98 -41.83 -3.64 13.06
CA PHE A 98 -41.01 -4.44 12.15
C PHE A 98 -40.60 -5.78 12.77
N THR A 99 -40.32 -6.75 11.90
CA THR A 99 -39.60 -7.98 12.23
C THR A 99 -38.15 -7.86 11.75
N ALA A 100 -37.21 -8.39 12.55
CA ALA A 100 -35.78 -8.41 12.25
C ALA A 100 -35.21 -9.72 12.83
N ASP A 101 -35.51 -10.84 12.18
CA ASP A 101 -35.20 -12.16 12.71
C ASP A 101 -33.74 -12.54 12.40
N VAL A 102 -33.04 -13.12 13.37
CA VAL A 102 -31.65 -13.54 13.17
C VAL A 102 -31.63 -14.76 12.23
N LEU A 103 -31.06 -14.57 11.04
CA LEU A 103 -30.86 -15.63 10.05
C LEU A 103 -29.57 -16.42 10.31
N SER A 104 -28.48 -15.70 10.59
CA SER A 104 -27.20 -16.31 10.91
C SER A 104 -26.41 -15.45 11.87
N ASP A 105 -25.58 -16.12 12.67
CA ASP A 105 -24.64 -15.50 13.59
C ASP A 105 -23.33 -16.30 13.57
N GLU A 106 -22.44 -15.87 12.69
CA GLU A 106 -21.24 -16.62 12.33
C GLU A 106 -20.01 -15.93 12.92
N PRO A 107 -19.05 -16.70 13.48
CA PRO A 107 -17.73 -16.15 13.78
C PRO A 107 -17.11 -15.71 12.46
N MET A 108 -16.56 -14.49 12.42
CA MET A 108 -15.87 -14.00 11.23
C MET A 108 -14.52 -14.69 11.12
N GLY A 109 -14.49 -15.83 10.42
CA GLY A 109 -13.29 -16.54 10.00
C GLY A 109 -13.01 -16.25 8.54
N LEU A 110 -11.74 -16.07 8.19
CA LEU A 110 -11.30 -15.96 6.80
C LEU A 110 -11.65 -17.26 6.06
N GLU A 111 -12.67 -17.26 5.20
CA GLU A 111 -12.77 -18.27 4.15
C GLU A 111 -11.61 -18.02 3.17
N ASN A 112 -10.62 -18.92 3.21
CA ASN A 112 -9.34 -18.85 2.50
C ASN A 112 -9.51 -18.84 0.97
N THR A 113 -9.81 -17.69 0.36
CA THR A 113 -9.83 -17.54 -1.11
C THR A 113 -8.56 -16.88 -1.67
N PHE A 114 -7.69 -16.33 -0.81
CA PHE A 114 -6.35 -15.86 -1.18
C PHE A 114 -5.28 -16.86 -0.72
N VAL A 115 -5.15 -17.99 -1.43
CA VAL A 115 -4.06 -18.94 -1.24
C VAL A 115 -3.16 -18.91 -2.47
N GLY A 116 -2.27 -17.91 -2.50
CA GLY A 116 -0.98 -18.07 -3.17
C GLY A 116 0.02 -18.50 -2.12
N ASP A 117 0.76 -19.59 -2.34
CA ASP A 117 1.59 -20.36 -1.38
C ASP A 117 2.62 -19.57 -0.53
N ARG A 118 2.70 -18.23 -0.64
CA ARG A 118 3.62 -17.37 0.12
C ARG A 118 2.97 -16.25 0.93
N PHE A 119 1.72 -15.88 0.67
CA PHE A 119 1.06 -14.79 1.41
C PHE A 119 0.14 -15.35 2.48
N LEU A 120 0.41 -14.99 3.73
CA LEU A 120 -0.45 -15.38 4.84
C LEU A 120 -1.58 -14.37 5.00
N PRO A 121 -2.86 -14.78 4.96
CA PRO A 121 -3.96 -13.85 5.15
C PRO A 121 -4.04 -13.41 6.62
N VAL A 122 -4.26 -12.12 6.84
CA VAL A 122 -4.40 -11.54 8.17
C VAL A 122 -5.74 -10.80 8.25
N PRO A 123 -6.61 -11.13 9.22
CA PRO A 123 -7.85 -10.39 9.42
C PRO A 123 -7.54 -8.94 9.78
N LEU A 124 -8.18 -8.00 9.11
CA LEU A 124 -8.09 -6.57 9.43
C LEU A 124 -8.44 -6.32 10.91
N SER A 125 -9.42 -7.06 11.44
CA SER A 125 -9.85 -7.09 12.85
C SER A 125 -8.74 -7.45 13.86
N SER A 126 -7.71 -8.16 13.40
CA SER A 126 -6.55 -8.57 14.22
C SER A 126 -5.47 -7.50 14.35
N LEU A 127 -5.53 -6.43 13.54
CA LEU A 127 -4.53 -5.37 13.51
C LEU A 127 -4.89 -4.24 14.50
N ARG A 128 -3.86 -3.66 15.14
CA ARG A 128 -3.97 -2.47 15.98
C ARG A 128 -3.01 -1.43 15.45
N TRP A 129 -3.48 -0.23 15.11
CA TRP A 129 -2.58 0.83 14.61
C TRP A 129 -2.08 1.70 15.75
N THR A 130 -0.80 2.03 15.69
CA THR A 130 -0.15 2.85 16.72
C THR A 130 0.06 4.28 16.23
N HIS A 131 0.56 4.44 15.01
CA HIS A 131 0.96 5.71 14.43
C HIS A 131 0.72 5.72 12.93
N ARG A 132 0.34 6.89 12.40
CA ARG A 132 0.32 7.15 10.96
C ARG A 132 1.70 7.67 10.54
N LEU A 133 2.31 7.05 9.54
CA LEU A 133 3.70 7.32 9.17
C LEU A 133 3.86 8.46 8.16
N LEU A 134 2.86 8.70 7.31
CA LEU A 134 2.86 9.79 6.33
C LEU A 134 1.50 10.50 6.26
N ALA A 135 1.53 11.84 6.29
CA ALA A 135 0.36 12.66 5.97
C ALA A 135 0.00 12.48 4.49
N GLY A 136 -1.28 12.28 4.17
CA GLY A 136 -1.76 12.06 2.80
C GLY A 136 -1.77 10.60 2.34
N HIS A 137 -0.80 9.78 2.74
CA HIS A 137 -0.73 8.36 2.38
C HIS A 137 -1.22 7.44 3.54
N PRO A 138 -1.99 6.39 3.27
CA PRO A 138 -2.53 5.47 4.29
C PRO A 138 -1.50 4.43 4.76
N MET A 139 -0.30 4.85 5.14
CA MET A 139 0.68 3.94 5.78
C MET A 139 0.59 4.03 7.30
N TYR A 140 0.42 2.87 7.93
CA TYR A 140 0.20 2.74 9.37
C TYR A 140 1.22 1.77 9.96
N LEU A 141 1.82 2.13 11.08
CA LEU A 141 2.53 1.16 11.91
C LEU A 141 1.49 0.37 12.71
N VAL A 142 1.43 -0.95 12.53
CA VAL A 142 0.51 -1.80 13.29
C VAL A 142 1.24 -2.81 14.16
N THR A 143 0.55 -3.23 15.20
CA THR A 143 0.90 -4.40 15.98
C THR A 143 -0.07 -5.54 15.67
N ARG A 144 0.47 -6.76 15.68
CA ARG A 144 -0.28 -8.01 15.50
C ARG A 144 -0.11 -8.85 16.77
N ASN A 145 -1.15 -9.58 17.16
CA ASN A 145 -1.19 -10.25 18.46
C ASN A 145 -0.10 -11.32 18.68
N ASP A 146 0.59 -11.77 17.63
CA ASP A 146 1.57 -12.86 17.61
C ASP A 146 3.03 -12.39 17.35
N ARG A 147 3.28 -11.11 17.03
CA ARG A 147 4.63 -10.55 16.79
C ARG A 147 4.74 -9.08 17.18
N ASN A 148 5.92 -8.68 17.65
CA ASN A 148 6.27 -7.27 17.80
C ASN A 148 6.56 -6.64 16.43
N ASP A 149 5.85 -5.54 16.17
CA ASP A 149 6.01 -4.50 15.13
C ASP A 149 6.02 -4.93 13.64
N CYS A 150 4.95 -4.59 12.91
CA CYS A 150 4.87 -4.72 11.43
C CYS A 150 4.42 -3.40 10.78
N LEU A 151 4.95 -3.09 9.59
CA LEU A 151 4.44 -1.98 8.78
C LEU A 151 3.23 -2.45 7.99
N VAL A 152 2.20 -1.60 7.94
CA VAL A 152 1.08 -1.81 7.03
C VAL A 152 1.05 -0.69 6.03
N GLN A 153 1.13 -1.10 4.77
CA GLN A 153 0.57 -0.31 3.70
C GLN A 153 -0.90 -0.71 3.60
N VAL A 154 -1.77 0.03 4.32
CA VAL A 154 -3.21 -0.16 4.22
C VAL A 154 -3.62 0.58 2.96
N PHE A 155 -4.13 -0.10 1.95
CA PHE A 155 -4.60 0.59 0.76
C PHE A 155 -5.93 1.26 1.09
N LYS A 156 -6.10 2.51 0.64
CA LYS A 156 -7.28 3.33 0.99
C LYS A 156 -8.56 2.83 0.31
N GLU A 157 -8.42 2.02 -0.74
CA GLU A 157 -9.52 1.57 -1.59
C GLU A 157 -9.84 0.11 -1.28
N VAL A 158 -11.08 -0.11 -0.87
CA VAL A 158 -11.66 -1.45 -0.71
C VAL A 158 -11.94 -1.97 -2.11
N VAL A 159 -11.30 -3.07 -2.48
CA VAL A 159 -11.53 -3.73 -3.76
C VAL A 159 -11.84 -5.19 -3.52
N ASP A 160 -12.81 -5.71 -4.28
CA ASP A 160 -13.27 -7.10 -4.19
C ASP A 160 -12.16 -8.11 -4.58
N HIS A 161 -11.10 -7.62 -5.23
CA HIS A 161 -9.90 -8.35 -5.62
C HIS A 161 -8.66 -7.48 -5.34
N ALA A 162 -7.51 -8.07 -5.01
CA ALA A 162 -6.29 -7.30 -4.80
C ALA A 162 -5.95 -6.46 -6.06
N PRO A 163 -5.79 -5.12 -5.92
CA PRO A 163 -5.61 -4.22 -7.06
C PRO A 163 -4.15 -4.20 -7.55
N VAL A 164 -3.25 -4.72 -6.72
CA VAL A 164 -1.84 -4.93 -7.02
C VAL A 164 -1.67 -6.42 -7.23
N ASP A 165 -0.88 -6.81 -8.23
CA ASP A 165 -0.61 -8.22 -8.50
C ASP A 165 0.19 -8.84 -7.34
N VAL A 166 -0.48 -9.25 -6.27
CA VAL A 166 0.12 -9.96 -5.14
C VAL A 166 0.81 -11.24 -5.63
N SER A 167 0.34 -11.80 -6.76
CA SER A 167 0.96 -12.95 -7.41
C SER A 167 2.33 -12.63 -8.02
N PHE A 168 2.57 -11.39 -8.46
CA PHE A 168 3.89 -10.93 -8.88
C PHE A 168 4.92 -11.06 -7.75
N PHE A 169 4.59 -10.57 -6.54
CA PHE A 169 5.48 -10.70 -5.38
C PHE A 169 5.69 -12.17 -4.98
N ALA A 170 4.66 -13.02 -5.12
CA ALA A 170 4.77 -14.45 -4.85
C ALA A 170 5.67 -15.17 -5.87
N GLY A 171 5.68 -14.71 -7.12
CA GLY A 171 6.48 -15.24 -8.22
C GLY A 171 7.97 -14.90 -8.14
N LEU A 172 8.35 -13.85 -7.40
CA LEU A 172 9.75 -13.49 -7.21
C LEU A 172 10.45 -14.46 -6.26
N PRO A 173 11.67 -14.94 -6.56
CA PRO A 173 12.44 -15.73 -5.60
C PRO A 173 12.83 -14.88 -4.39
N PRO A 174 12.93 -15.46 -3.17
CA PRO A 174 13.36 -14.72 -1.99
C PRO A 174 14.72 -14.07 -2.22
N ALA A 175 14.85 -12.80 -1.81
CA ALA A 175 16.10 -12.06 -1.90
C ALA A 175 16.19 -11.09 -0.71
N ASP A 176 17.26 -11.20 0.07
CA ASP A 176 17.47 -10.39 1.29
C ASP A 176 17.54 -8.88 1.01
N ILE A 177 17.80 -8.52 -0.25
CA ILE A 177 17.92 -7.15 -0.74
C ILE A 177 16.57 -6.50 -1.07
N LEU A 178 15.51 -7.30 -1.13
CA LEU A 178 14.14 -6.82 -1.29
C LEU A 178 13.42 -6.94 0.05
N LEU A 179 12.46 -6.04 0.26
CA LEU A 179 11.51 -6.14 1.36
C LEU A 179 10.13 -6.41 0.76
N PRO A 180 9.81 -7.67 0.39
CA PRO A 180 8.50 -8.01 -0.15
C PRO A 180 7.42 -7.90 0.94
N PRO A 181 6.17 -7.64 0.54
CA PRO A 181 5.07 -7.87 1.45
C PRO A 181 5.01 -9.35 1.86
N THR A 182 4.60 -9.59 3.10
CA THR A 182 4.58 -10.92 3.73
C THR A 182 3.15 -11.44 3.95
N HIS A 183 2.18 -10.53 4.04
CA HIS A 183 0.79 -10.85 4.33
C HIS A 183 -0.15 -10.00 3.49
N VAL A 184 -1.33 -10.53 3.22
CA VAL A 184 -2.48 -9.76 2.72
C VAL A 184 -3.42 -9.45 3.86
N VAL A 185 -3.93 -8.22 3.90
CA VAL A 185 -4.90 -7.77 4.88
C VAL A 185 -6.27 -7.87 4.24
N LEU A 186 -7.14 -8.67 4.85
CA LEU A 186 -8.49 -8.93 4.36
C LEU A 186 -9.49 -8.48 5.42
N ASP A 187 -10.63 -7.94 5.02
CA ASP A 187 -11.76 -7.80 5.95
C ASP A 187 -12.48 -9.12 6.15
N ASP A 188 -13.49 -9.06 6.99
CA ASP A 188 -14.29 -10.20 7.38
C ASP A 188 -15.21 -10.74 6.27
N LEU A 189 -15.32 -10.02 5.15
CA LEU A 189 -15.99 -10.46 3.93
C LEU A 189 -14.99 -11.03 2.90
N GLY A 190 -13.70 -11.14 3.26
CA GLY A 190 -12.64 -11.59 2.37
C GLY A 190 -12.15 -10.53 1.38
N ARG A 191 -12.57 -9.27 1.54
CA ARG A 191 -12.19 -8.18 0.63
C ARG A 191 -10.81 -7.65 0.97
N PHE A 192 -10.03 -7.35 -0.07
CA PHE A 192 -8.67 -6.88 0.09
C PHE A 192 -8.61 -5.46 0.65
N HIS A 193 -7.80 -5.28 1.69
CA HIS A 193 -7.57 -4.00 2.39
C HIS A 193 -6.11 -3.55 2.35
N GLY A 194 -5.17 -4.44 1.99
CA GLY A 194 -3.78 -4.06 1.81
C GLY A 194 -2.79 -5.19 2.01
N ILE A 195 -1.53 -4.81 2.23
CA ILE A 195 -0.40 -5.73 2.43
C ILE A 195 0.42 -5.32 3.66
N LEU A 196 0.98 -6.31 4.35
CA LEU A 196 1.94 -6.10 5.45
C LEU A 196 3.38 -6.24 4.94
N LEU A 197 4.25 -5.37 5.40
CA LEU A 197 5.71 -5.47 5.25
C LEU A 197 6.36 -5.52 6.63
N ASP A 198 7.55 -6.12 6.74
CA ASP A 198 8.29 -6.10 7.99
C ASP A 198 8.68 -4.66 8.37
N TYR A 199 8.54 -4.31 9.66
CA TYR A 199 8.92 -2.97 10.11
C TYR A 199 10.41 -2.88 10.38
N HIS A 200 11.04 -1.91 9.73
CA HIS A 200 12.38 -1.46 10.05
C HIS A 200 12.30 -0.07 10.70
N PRO A 201 12.79 0.11 11.93
CA PRO A 201 12.79 1.40 12.63
C PRO A 201 13.70 2.45 12.01
N ALA A 202 14.74 2.00 11.30
CA ALA A 202 15.47 2.89 10.41
C ALA A 202 14.55 3.20 9.23
N THR A 203 14.28 4.49 9.07
CA THR A 203 13.30 5.03 8.12
C THR A 203 13.84 4.94 6.68
N SER A 204 13.10 5.47 5.73
CA SER A 204 13.58 5.51 4.34
C SER A 204 14.92 6.26 4.23
N LEU A 205 15.72 5.93 3.21
CA LEU A 205 16.97 6.62 2.91
C LEU A 205 16.75 8.14 2.78
N LYS A 206 15.60 8.58 2.26
CA LYS A 206 15.17 9.98 2.23
C LYS A 206 15.17 10.61 3.63
N SER A 207 14.54 9.95 4.61
CA SER A 207 14.50 10.44 5.99
C SER A 207 15.88 10.44 6.64
N VAL A 208 16.70 9.42 6.37
CA VAL A 208 18.07 9.31 6.90
C VAL A 208 18.93 10.46 6.39
N LEU A 209 18.99 10.69 5.07
CA LEU A 209 19.71 11.82 4.47
C LEU A 209 19.16 13.17 4.98
N GLY A 210 17.84 13.28 5.15
CA GLY A 210 17.17 14.51 5.57
C GLY A 210 17.39 14.87 7.04
N SER A 211 17.83 13.91 7.86
CA SER A 211 18.10 14.14 9.29
C SER A 211 19.39 14.92 9.56
N GLY A 212 20.27 15.06 8.56
CA GLY A 212 21.59 15.66 8.71
C GLY A 212 22.59 14.79 9.48
N THR A 213 22.21 13.59 9.91
CA THR A 213 23.08 12.66 10.65
C THR A 213 24.09 11.92 9.77
N THR A 214 23.94 12.00 8.44
CA THR A 214 24.83 11.34 7.49
C THR A 214 26.10 12.15 7.17
N ALA A 215 26.10 13.45 7.51
CA ALA A 215 27.23 14.34 7.35
C ALA A 215 28.38 13.90 8.28
N GLY A 216 29.32 13.11 7.75
CA GLY A 216 30.44 12.54 8.49
C GLY A 216 30.48 11.02 8.53
N LEU A 217 29.51 10.33 7.92
CA LEU A 217 29.60 8.88 7.76
C LEU A 217 30.80 8.49 6.89
N PRO A 218 31.54 7.43 7.28
CA PRO A 218 32.60 6.87 6.44
C PRO A 218 32.07 6.48 5.06
N TRP A 219 32.90 6.67 4.03
CA TRP A 219 32.54 6.28 2.67
C TRP A 219 32.25 4.79 2.50
N THR A 220 32.82 3.94 3.35
CA THR A 220 32.48 2.51 3.40
C THR A 220 30.99 2.28 3.66
N VAL A 221 30.37 3.05 4.55
CA VAL A 221 28.93 2.95 4.85
C VAL A 221 28.10 3.37 3.64
N LYS A 222 28.44 4.53 3.04
CA LYS A 222 27.76 5.04 1.84
C LYS A 222 27.89 4.09 0.65
N LEU A 223 29.05 3.45 0.49
CA LEU A 223 29.30 2.46 -0.55
C LEU A 223 28.53 1.16 -0.31
N VAL A 224 28.36 0.72 0.94
CA VAL A 224 27.48 -0.43 1.26
C VAL A 224 26.06 -0.14 0.83
N TRP A 225 25.50 1.03 1.18
CA TRP A 225 24.15 1.41 0.75
C TRP A 225 24.03 1.46 -0.78
N ALA A 226 24.99 2.07 -1.45
CA ALA A 226 25.04 2.12 -2.91
C ALA A 226 25.09 0.71 -3.54
N CYS A 227 25.91 -0.19 -2.99
CA CYS A 227 26.01 -1.57 -3.45
C CYS A 227 24.68 -2.29 -3.28
N ASP A 228 24.05 -2.18 -2.11
CA ASP A 228 22.79 -2.86 -1.81
C ASP A 228 21.68 -2.44 -2.79
N ILE A 229 21.55 -1.14 -3.06
CA ILE A 229 20.55 -0.60 -3.98
C ILE A 229 20.81 -1.08 -5.42
N ALA A 230 22.07 -0.99 -5.88
CA ALA A 230 22.44 -1.44 -7.23
C ALA A 230 22.26 -2.96 -7.39
N ALA A 231 22.58 -3.74 -6.37
CA ALA A 231 22.37 -5.20 -6.34
C ALA A 231 20.89 -5.56 -6.43
N GLY A 232 20.02 -4.84 -5.71
CA GLY A 232 18.58 -5.08 -5.76
C GLY A 232 17.96 -4.75 -7.13
N ILE A 233 18.39 -3.66 -7.76
CA ILE A 233 17.97 -3.35 -9.14
C ILE A 233 18.48 -4.40 -10.12
N ALA A 234 19.76 -4.78 -10.04
CA ALA A 234 20.34 -5.83 -10.88
C ALA A 234 19.61 -7.17 -10.70
N PHE A 235 19.22 -7.51 -9.47
CA PHE A 235 18.42 -8.69 -9.18
C PHE A 235 17.05 -8.62 -9.88
N LEU A 236 16.31 -7.52 -9.74
CA LEU A 236 15.01 -7.33 -10.41
C LEU A 236 15.16 -7.45 -11.94
N HIS A 237 16.16 -6.76 -12.52
CA HIS A 237 16.44 -6.82 -13.96
C HIS A 237 16.77 -8.24 -14.42
N SER A 238 17.51 -9.01 -13.63
CA SER A 238 17.81 -10.43 -13.93
C SER A 238 16.57 -11.32 -13.97
N LYS A 239 15.44 -10.86 -13.41
CA LYS A 239 14.13 -11.52 -13.45
C LYS A 239 13.19 -10.91 -14.49
N GLY A 240 13.68 -10.00 -15.33
CA GLY A 240 12.86 -9.28 -16.31
C GLY A 240 11.93 -8.26 -15.68
N VAL A 241 12.19 -7.86 -14.43
CA VAL A 241 11.38 -6.91 -13.67
C VAL A 241 12.07 -5.57 -13.67
N VAL A 242 11.33 -4.55 -14.09
CA VAL A 242 11.68 -3.14 -13.91
C VAL A 242 11.11 -2.67 -12.58
N TRP A 243 11.89 -1.93 -11.79
CA TRP A 243 11.38 -1.32 -10.55
C TRP A 243 10.39 -0.20 -10.89
N GLY A 244 10.79 0.77 -11.71
CA GLY A 244 9.92 1.80 -12.27
C GLY A 244 9.60 2.98 -11.33
N ASP A 245 10.01 2.93 -10.07
CA ASP A 245 9.86 4.01 -9.09
C ASP A 245 11.10 4.10 -8.17
N VAL A 246 12.29 4.09 -8.79
CA VAL A 246 13.59 4.18 -8.10
C VAL A 246 13.75 5.56 -7.46
N LYS A 247 13.67 5.63 -6.13
CA LYS A 247 13.85 6.86 -5.35
C LYS A 247 14.25 6.59 -3.90
N THR A 248 14.83 7.59 -3.23
CA THR A 248 15.31 7.47 -1.85
C THR A 248 14.21 7.18 -0.83
N SER A 249 12.94 7.46 -1.12
CA SER A 249 11.82 7.10 -0.23
C SER A 249 11.44 5.61 -0.29
N ASN A 250 11.82 4.92 -1.37
CA ASN A 250 11.50 3.50 -1.59
C ASN A 250 12.69 2.59 -1.25
N VAL A 251 13.74 3.15 -0.62
CA VAL A 251 14.87 2.42 -0.07
C VAL A 251 14.78 2.48 1.45
N ILE A 252 14.69 1.33 2.10
CA ILE A 252 14.61 1.21 3.56
C ILE A 252 15.98 0.87 4.11
N LEU A 253 16.52 1.73 4.98
CA LEU A 253 17.72 1.38 5.75
C LEU A 253 17.29 0.48 6.89
N CYS A 254 17.91 -0.68 7.04
CA CYS A 254 17.54 -1.66 8.04
C CYS A 254 18.48 -1.64 9.26
N LYS A 255 18.07 -2.27 10.36
CA LYS A 255 18.85 -2.28 11.63
C LYS A 255 20.24 -2.93 11.48
N ASP A 256 20.38 -3.83 10.52
CA ASP A 256 21.64 -4.49 10.17
C ASP A 256 22.59 -3.59 9.36
N GLY A 257 22.19 -2.35 9.06
CA GLY A 257 22.98 -1.39 8.30
C GLY A 257 22.86 -1.54 6.78
N HIS A 258 22.03 -2.47 6.31
CA HIS A 258 21.81 -2.74 4.89
C HIS A 258 20.55 -2.08 4.34
N CYS A 259 20.55 -1.79 3.05
CA CYS A 259 19.39 -1.25 2.35
C CYS A 259 18.52 -2.36 1.76
N ARG A 260 17.19 -2.19 1.85
CA ARG A 260 16.21 -3.07 1.20
C ARG A 260 15.23 -2.26 0.37
N LEU A 261 14.83 -2.80 -0.78
CA LEU A 261 13.96 -2.10 -1.73
C LEU A 261 12.49 -2.42 -1.46
N ILE A 262 11.62 -1.41 -1.56
CA ILE A 262 10.16 -1.53 -1.49
C ILE A 262 9.50 -0.92 -2.73
N ASP A 263 8.18 -1.10 -2.85
CA ASP A 263 7.35 -0.44 -3.86
C ASP A 263 7.87 -0.64 -5.29
N TYR A 264 8.31 -1.87 -5.57
CA TYR A 264 8.66 -2.34 -6.90
C TYR A 264 7.45 -2.99 -7.52
N CYS A 265 6.93 -2.40 -8.60
CA CYS A 265 5.75 -2.88 -9.30
C CYS A 265 5.79 -2.43 -10.77
N PRO A 266 5.51 -3.30 -11.75
CA PRO A 266 5.52 -2.95 -13.17
C PRO A 266 4.58 -1.78 -13.58
N GLU A 267 3.60 -1.42 -12.73
CA GLU A 267 2.51 -0.48 -13.07
C GLU A 267 2.53 0.84 -12.27
N GLY A 268 3.51 1.10 -11.40
CA GLY A 268 3.44 2.13 -10.34
C GLY A 268 4.28 3.41 -10.47
N SER A 269 4.50 3.98 -11.66
CA SER A 269 5.45 5.11 -11.82
C SER A 269 4.94 6.48 -11.31
N THR A 270 5.79 7.23 -10.57
CA THR A 270 5.53 8.61 -10.09
C THR A 270 6.06 9.68 -11.05
N ALA A 271 5.23 10.64 -11.45
CA ALA A 271 5.54 11.59 -12.53
C ALA A 271 6.73 12.56 -12.32
N ALA A 272 7.13 12.79 -11.08
CA ALA A 272 8.26 13.67 -10.75
C ALA A 272 9.64 13.09 -11.14
N TRP A 273 9.70 11.81 -11.57
CA TRP A 273 10.94 11.12 -11.98
C TRP A 273 11.06 10.94 -13.51
N TYR A 274 10.20 11.59 -14.31
CA TYR A 274 10.23 11.52 -15.77
C TYR A 274 11.29 12.44 -16.39
N ARG A 275 11.78 12.09 -17.59
CA ARG A 275 12.71 12.93 -18.39
C ARG A 275 11.96 13.71 -19.49
N PRO A 276 12.39 14.93 -19.85
CA PRO A 276 11.79 15.72 -20.93
C PRO A 276 11.83 15.05 -22.32
N GLU A 277 12.93 14.38 -22.72
CA GLU A 277 13.01 13.72 -24.05
C GLU A 277 12.02 12.58 -24.25
N THR A 278 11.41 12.10 -23.16
CA THR A 278 10.54 10.92 -23.18
C THR A 278 9.07 11.27 -23.41
N LEU A 279 8.77 12.55 -23.64
CA LEU A 279 7.46 13.03 -24.07
C LEU A 279 7.25 12.96 -25.59
N GLU A 280 8.31 12.76 -26.40
CA GLU A 280 8.26 12.78 -27.87
C GLU A 280 8.56 11.44 -28.56
N CYS A 281 8.92 10.37 -27.84
CA CYS A 281 9.17 9.04 -28.41
C CYS A 281 8.19 8.00 -27.86
N GLU A 282 7.72 7.08 -28.71
CA GLU A 282 6.88 5.90 -28.37
C GLU A 282 7.53 4.89 -27.40
N TRP A 283 8.61 5.27 -26.70
CA TRP A 283 9.34 4.45 -25.74
C TRP A 283 9.13 4.99 -24.32
N ARG A 284 8.55 4.16 -23.45
CA ARG A 284 8.03 4.60 -22.14
C ARG A 284 9.15 4.84 -21.12
N PRO A 285 9.08 5.88 -20.28
CA PRO A 285 10.16 6.38 -19.42
C PRO A 285 10.19 5.74 -18.03
N SER A 286 9.14 5.01 -17.65
CA SER A 286 9.00 4.29 -16.38
C SER A 286 9.91 3.06 -16.27
N THR A 287 10.91 2.93 -17.15
CA THR A 287 11.75 1.73 -17.29
C THR A 287 13.26 1.95 -17.19
N ASP A 288 13.74 3.18 -16.96
CA ASP A 288 15.18 3.47 -16.84
C ASP A 288 15.66 3.54 -15.38
N ASP A 289 15.57 2.41 -14.69
CA ASP A 289 16.06 2.26 -13.30
C ASP A 289 17.53 2.66 -13.16
N ASN A 290 18.35 2.47 -14.20
CA ASN A 290 19.80 2.74 -14.17
C ASN A 290 20.09 4.24 -14.08
N GLY A 291 19.32 5.06 -14.80
CA GLY A 291 19.41 6.51 -14.71
C GLY A 291 18.97 7.04 -13.34
N ALA A 292 17.84 6.56 -12.84
CA ALA A 292 17.31 6.93 -11.54
C ALA A 292 18.21 6.46 -10.39
N LEU A 293 18.84 5.29 -10.52
CA LEU A 293 19.91 4.83 -9.62
C LEU A 293 21.04 5.87 -9.53
N GLY A 294 21.44 6.45 -10.66
CA GLY A 294 22.40 7.56 -10.69
C GLY A 294 22.02 8.74 -9.80
N LEU A 295 20.74 9.13 -9.78
CA LEU A 295 20.22 10.20 -8.93
C LEU A 295 20.24 9.82 -7.45
N VAL A 296 19.88 8.58 -7.13
CA VAL A 296 19.98 8.05 -5.76
C VAL A 296 21.44 8.03 -5.28
N LEU A 297 22.37 7.60 -6.13
CA LEU A 297 23.81 7.62 -5.84
C LEU A 297 24.31 9.06 -5.62
N TRP A 298 23.84 10.01 -6.42
CA TRP A 298 24.15 11.43 -6.22
C TRP A 298 23.65 11.91 -4.85
N SER A 299 22.40 11.63 -4.49
CA SER A 299 21.82 11.98 -3.18
C SER A 299 22.63 11.42 -2.00
N ILE A 300 23.10 10.17 -2.09
CA ILE A 300 23.99 9.57 -1.07
C ILE A 300 25.32 10.33 -0.99
N ALA A 301 25.89 10.71 -2.14
CA ALA A 301 27.18 11.37 -2.19
C ALA A 301 27.16 12.76 -1.55
N VAL A 302 26.09 13.53 -1.77
CA VAL A 302 25.98 14.91 -1.29
C VAL A 302 25.22 15.05 0.04
N ASP A 303 24.73 13.95 0.62
CA ASP A 303 23.90 13.94 1.83
C ASP A 303 22.60 14.75 1.67
N GLU A 304 22.01 14.75 0.47
CA GLU A 304 20.78 15.49 0.16
C GLU A 304 19.58 14.56 -0.11
N ALA A 305 18.54 14.71 0.70
CA ALA A 305 17.32 13.88 0.65
C ALA A 305 16.36 14.21 -0.49
N GLN A 306 16.46 15.41 -1.06
CA GLN A 306 15.61 15.90 -2.13
C GLN A 306 16.48 16.46 -3.24
N LEU A 307 16.13 16.13 -4.47
CA LEU A 307 16.78 16.72 -5.64
C LEU A 307 16.34 18.19 -5.78
N PRO A 308 17.17 19.06 -6.40
CA PRO A 308 16.87 20.48 -6.50
C PRO A 308 15.49 20.80 -7.09
N TRP A 309 15.10 20.12 -8.16
CA TRP A 309 13.83 20.34 -8.86
C TRP A 309 12.60 19.77 -8.14
N GLU A 310 12.76 18.79 -7.23
CA GLU A 310 11.66 18.34 -6.36
C GLU A 310 11.13 19.49 -5.48
N ARG A 311 12.00 20.44 -5.10
CA ARG A 311 11.61 21.61 -4.30
C ARG A 311 10.86 22.65 -5.10
N GLU A 312 11.20 22.78 -6.38
CA GLU A 312 10.65 23.79 -7.28
C GLU A 312 9.38 23.31 -8.00
N GLY A 313 9.04 22.02 -7.87
CA GLY A 313 7.93 21.40 -8.59
C GLY A 313 8.17 21.34 -10.10
N SER A 314 9.44 21.37 -10.52
CA SER A 314 9.84 21.36 -11.92
C SER A 314 10.34 19.97 -12.34
N CYS A 315 10.19 19.64 -13.61
CA CYS A 315 10.77 18.46 -14.24
C CYS A 315 12.11 18.83 -14.89
N ASP A 316 13.14 19.07 -14.07
CA ASP A 316 14.52 19.23 -14.54
C ASP A 316 15.19 17.84 -14.70
N ASP A 317 16.02 17.69 -15.73
CA ASP A 317 16.65 16.43 -16.14
C ASP A 317 18.00 16.15 -15.46
N GLY A 318 18.40 17.01 -14.52
CA GLY A 318 19.63 16.86 -13.75
C GLY A 318 20.91 17.09 -14.56
N ARG A 319 20.83 17.60 -15.81
CA ARG A 319 22.01 18.02 -16.59
C ARG A 319 22.81 19.11 -15.90
N HIS A 320 22.19 19.83 -14.98
CA HIS A 320 22.78 20.89 -14.17
C HIS A 320 23.21 20.44 -12.77
N LEU A 321 23.21 19.14 -12.45
CA LEU A 321 23.76 18.63 -11.19
C LEU A 321 25.29 18.76 -11.21
N GLU A 322 25.76 19.88 -10.66
CA GLU A 322 27.18 20.19 -10.46
C GLU A 322 27.67 19.68 -9.10
N TRP A 323 28.88 19.13 -9.08
CA TRP A 323 29.56 18.80 -7.83
C TRP A 323 30.07 20.08 -7.18
N LYS A 324 29.64 20.35 -5.94
CA LYS A 324 30.19 21.45 -5.15
C LYS A 324 31.70 21.24 -4.97
N LYS A 325 32.51 22.29 -5.09
CA LYS A 325 33.98 22.20 -4.94
C LYS A 325 34.42 21.65 -3.58
N GLU A 326 33.60 21.79 -2.55
CA GLU A 326 33.85 21.29 -1.19
C GLU A 326 33.34 19.86 -0.97
N ALA A 327 32.70 19.23 -1.96
CA ALA A 327 32.14 17.90 -1.82
C ALA A 327 33.27 16.86 -1.70
N ASN A 328 33.38 16.22 -0.53
CA ASN A 328 34.35 15.16 -0.28
C ASN A 328 33.89 13.82 -0.87
N VAL A 329 33.67 13.79 -2.19
CA VAL A 329 33.16 12.63 -2.93
C VAL A 329 34.30 12.01 -3.76
N PRO A 330 34.58 10.70 -3.63
CA PRO A 330 35.59 10.00 -4.43
C PRO A 330 35.40 10.21 -5.93
N VAL A 331 36.48 10.52 -6.64
CA VAL A 331 36.45 10.85 -8.08
C VAL A 331 35.85 9.72 -8.92
N ASN A 332 36.20 8.48 -8.60
CA ASN A 332 35.65 7.28 -9.25
C ASN A 332 34.13 7.15 -9.04
N PHE A 333 33.62 7.50 -7.84
CA PHE A 333 32.18 7.53 -7.57
C PHE A 333 31.49 8.65 -8.36
N GLN A 334 32.10 9.85 -8.43
CA GLN A 334 31.56 10.95 -9.26
C GLN A 334 31.48 10.55 -10.74
N GLN A 335 32.53 9.93 -11.28
CA GLN A 335 32.57 9.44 -12.66
C GLN A 335 31.49 8.40 -12.93
N LEU A 336 31.28 7.46 -11.99
CA LEU A 336 30.21 6.47 -12.09
C LEU A 336 28.83 7.14 -12.15
N VAL A 337 28.54 8.08 -11.24
CA VAL A 337 27.28 8.85 -11.24
C VAL A 337 27.09 9.68 -12.51
N VAL A 338 28.16 10.24 -13.08
CA VAL A 338 28.08 10.96 -14.35
C VAL A 338 27.79 9.98 -15.50
N SER A 339 28.37 8.79 -15.49
CA SER A 339 28.17 7.78 -16.54
C SER A 339 26.71 7.30 -16.65
N THR A 340 25.94 7.34 -15.55
CA THR A 340 24.53 6.92 -15.57
C THR A 340 23.59 7.93 -16.26
N ARG A 341 24.08 9.14 -16.57
CA ARG A 341 23.29 10.23 -17.17
C ARG A 341 23.11 10.07 -18.69
N GLY A 342 24.07 9.46 -19.38
CA GLY A 342 24.08 9.33 -20.85
C GLY A 342 23.13 8.27 -21.39
N LEU A 343 22.86 8.29 -22.70
CA LEU A 343 22.05 7.27 -23.37
C LEU A 343 22.70 5.88 -23.31
N GLU A 344 24.02 5.79 -23.41
CA GLU A 344 24.83 4.57 -23.28
C GLU A 344 25.25 4.27 -21.82
N ARG A 345 24.33 4.46 -20.88
CA ARG A 345 24.60 4.22 -19.45
C ARG A 345 24.91 2.75 -19.15
N PRO A 346 25.71 2.47 -18.11
CA PRO A 346 25.93 1.10 -17.64
C PRO A 346 24.63 0.48 -17.08
N SER A 347 24.54 -0.85 -17.16
CA SER A 347 23.48 -1.62 -16.49
C SER A 347 23.64 -1.56 -14.96
N ALA A 348 22.58 -1.82 -14.21
CA ALA A 348 22.63 -1.94 -12.75
C ALA A 348 23.69 -2.97 -12.29
N GLU A 349 23.86 -4.06 -13.03
CA GLU A 349 24.91 -5.05 -12.77
C GLU A 349 26.32 -4.46 -12.91
N ALA A 350 26.58 -3.68 -13.98
CA ALA A 350 27.87 -3.02 -14.19
C ALA A 350 28.13 -1.89 -13.17
N ILE A 351 27.07 -1.17 -12.78
CA ILE A 351 27.13 -0.16 -11.71
C ILE A 351 27.48 -0.84 -10.39
N HIS A 352 26.79 -1.93 -10.05
CA HIS A 352 27.05 -2.72 -8.85
C HIS A 352 28.49 -3.25 -8.82
N ALA A 353 28.97 -3.83 -9.91
CA ALA A 353 30.36 -4.31 -10.02
C ALA A 353 31.39 -3.18 -9.77
N SER A 354 31.13 -1.99 -10.33
CA SER A 354 31.97 -0.81 -10.10
C SER A 354 31.98 -0.40 -8.63
N LEU A 355 30.83 -0.38 -7.97
CA LEU A 355 30.71 -0.05 -6.55
C LEU A 355 31.42 -1.06 -5.65
N VAL A 356 31.30 -2.36 -5.94
CA VAL A 356 32.00 -3.44 -5.22
C VAL A 356 33.52 -3.30 -5.36
N ALA A 357 34.00 -2.96 -6.55
CA ALA A 357 35.42 -2.70 -6.78
C ALA A 357 35.90 -1.50 -5.94
N MET A 358 35.12 -0.42 -5.86
CA MET A 358 35.44 0.73 -5.00
C MET A 358 35.45 0.35 -3.52
N LEU A 359 34.43 -0.38 -3.04
CA LEU A 359 34.32 -0.80 -1.64
C LEU A 359 35.50 -1.70 -1.21
N SER A 360 36.02 -2.51 -2.14
CA SER A 360 37.16 -3.39 -1.88
C SER A 360 38.47 -2.63 -1.65
N VAL A 361 38.59 -1.38 -2.11
CA VAL A 361 39.76 -0.52 -1.84
C VAL A 361 39.78 -0.01 -0.39
N TYR A 362 38.63 0.00 0.28
CA TYR A 362 38.51 0.45 1.67
C TYR A 362 38.63 -0.68 2.72
N LYS A 363 38.79 -1.93 2.27
CA LYS A 363 39.09 -3.09 3.12
C LYS A 363 40.59 -3.31 3.16
#